data_AF-A0A3D5PE93-F1
#
_entry.id   AF-A0A3D5PE93-F1
#
_cell.length_a   1.000
_cell.length_b   1.000
_cell.length_c   1.000
_cell.angle_alpha   90.00
_cell.angle_beta   90.00
_cell.angle_gamma   90.00
#
_symmetry.space_group_name_H-M   'P 1'
#
loop_
_entity.id
_entity.type
_entity.pdbx_description
1 polymer ?
#
loop_
_entity_poly.entity_id
_entity_poly.type
_entity_poly.pdbx_seq_one_letter_code
_entity_poly.pdbx_strand_id
1 'polypeptide(L)'
;MKYKLLFLLLAVFFALSSLCGCAGGEKIYTASFESYEFFGTYCCVKIFAKNPSQARKDEMDETLEEVKTLLEETDCALSASSEGSDIYRFNAASAGERIEISPLTFAALSESKRLFEASDGLFDPTAAASVDLWGFSARFYNGDETEMPYDREEGVLPEQRYVEAFAELIDFSAVEFGEDFLIKPSKTVSVVGTEFGVMLDLGAVGKGFAADRVRDLLLEKGEVYASINIGQSSLVFLDSPFDGGFSVRIRHPRNPSQSALILSGLENVSIGISGDYQRFFEADGKRYCHIIDTRTGVPVDSGVMSAVTLCDNGAAADALSTVFMTEKAAVADKLAERLQGESGLCGFAVLTSQGGKYLAAGNTDFEVEGDFLRAEFSASDDGLKIVASNYAGLIAGLALLVAAVALVILLDVRNRRAKKAAQNAEGSATDEGGSVEGVKPSGVVFDGAADNKRVSRTDIIKAQRLFRKKDMIIFGALLLCIILLFGFVVFGAPRGALSAVEIYFDGEKIFSYDVQTGGFECKDGFHGLATEKIGDSLFVSVETEKGFNKIEIKSNGEAKVVESDCRGGQCESSAYAVKRSGDAVLCVPHALKILGVGENDRQGEETL
;
A
#
# COMPACT_ATOMS: atom_id res chain seq x y z
N MET A 1 41.25 47.79 8.86
CA MET A 1 41.37 46.42 9.43
C MET A 1 40.01 45.74 9.69
N LYS A 2 38.96 46.45 10.15
CA LYS A 2 37.67 45.82 10.52
C LYS A 2 36.93 45.06 9.39
N TYR A 3 37.04 45.48 8.13
CA TYR A 3 36.37 44.79 7.01
C TYR A 3 37.19 43.66 6.37
N LYS A 4 38.52 43.62 6.58
CA LYS A 4 39.38 42.56 6.01
C LYS A 4 39.18 41.22 6.71
N LEU A 5 38.96 41.23 8.04
CA LEU A 5 38.66 40.01 8.81
C LEU A 5 37.26 39.46 8.47
N LEU A 6 36.29 40.34 8.25
CA LEU A 6 34.93 39.96 7.85
C LEU A 6 34.91 39.34 6.44
N PHE A 7 35.64 39.91 5.48
CA PHE A 7 35.78 39.34 4.13
C PHE A 7 36.54 38.00 4.15
N LEU A 8 37.55 37.85 5.00
CA LEU A 8 38.28 36.59 5.16
C LEU A 8 37.37 35.49 5.75
N LEU A 9 36.57 35.83 6.77
CA LEU A 9 35.61 34.89 7.37
C LEU A 9 34.49 34.52 6.40
N LEU A 10 33.99 35.47 5.60
CA LEU A 10 33.00 35.19 4.55
C LEU A 10 33.57 34.31 3.43
N ALA A 11 34.82 34.53 3.02
CA ALA A 11 35.49 33.71 2.03
C ALA A 11 35.76 32.28 2.55
N VAL A 12 36.17 32.15 3.82
CA VAL A 12 36.35 30.85 4.49
C VAL A 12 35.01 30.14 4.67
N PHE A 13 33.94 30.86 5.03
CA PHE A 13 32.58 30.30 5.10
C PHE A 13 32.08 29.85 3.73
N PHE A 14 32.29 30.62 2.66
CA PHE A 14 31.96 30.22 1.29
C PHE A 14 32.80 29.04 0.80
N ALA A 15 34.07 28.95 1.19
CA ALA A 15 34.95 27.83 0.88
C ALA A 15 34.56 26.55 1.65
N LEU A 16 34.18 26.68 2.93
CA LEU A 16 33.69 25.56 3.75
C LEU A 16 32.30 25.07 3.31
N SER A 17 31.42 25.97 2.86
CA SER A 17 30.11 25.60 2.33
C SER A 17 30.18 25.00 0.93
N SER A 18 31.19 25.35 0.11
CA SER A 18 31.46 24.65 -1.14
C SER A 18 32.15 23.29 -0.97
N LEU A 19 32.84 23.05 0.16
CA LEU A 19 33.34 21.72 0.56
C LEU A 19 32.24 20.80 1.14
N CYS A 20 31.15 21.36 1.69
CA CYS A 20 29.98 20.57 2.12
C CYS A 20 29.02 20.21 0.96
N GLY A 21 29.25 20.74 -0.25
CA GLY A 21 28.44 20.49 -1.44
C GLY A 21 28.82 19.24 -2.24
N CYS A 22 29.88 18.53 -1.84
CA CYS A 22 30.34 17.28 -2.47
C CYS A 22 30.06 16.07 -1.57
N ALA A 23 28.88 15.99 -0.96
CA ALA A 23 28.32 14.68 -0.69
C ALA A 23 27.85 14.16 -2.05
N GLY A 24 28.68 13.32 -2.70
CA GLY A 24 28.26 12.60 -3.90
C GLY A 24 27.07 11.72 -3.53
N GLY A 25 25.86 12.24 -3.68
CA GLY A 25 24.64 11.48 -3.46
C GLY A 25 24.67 10.25 -4.35
N GLU A 26 24.30 9.10 -3.79
CA GLU A 26 24.18 7.86 -4.57
C GLU A 26 23.24 8.12 -5.75
N LYS A 27 23.78 8.03 -6.97
CA LYS A 27 22.96 8.10 -8.18
C LYS A 27 22.48 6.70 -8.50
N ILE A 28 21.17 6.50 -8.42
CA ILE A 28 20.53 5.28 -8.90
C ILE A 28 20.41 5.41 -10.42
N TYR A 29 21.03 4.49 -11.13
CA TYR A 29 20.87 4.29 -12.55
C TYR A 29 19.80 3.22 -12.78
N THR A 30 19.02 3.38 -13.85
CA THR A 30 17.96 2.44 -14.24
C THR A 30 18.19 2.03 -15.69
N ALA A 31 18.33 0.73 -15.92
CA ALA A 31 18.17 0.12 -17.23
C ALA A 31 16.75 -0.44 -17.32
N SER A 32 16.09 -0.27 -18.46
CA SER A 32 14.71 -0.75 -18.62
C SER A 32 14.29 -0.88 -20.06
N PHE A 33 13.32 -1.75 -20.33
CA PHE A 33 12.52 -1.71 -21.55
C PHE A 33 11.04 -1.58 -21.23
N GLU A 34 10.29 -1.16 -22.24
CA GLU A 34 8.82 -1.19 -22.26
C GLU A 34 8.40 -1.80 -23.60
N SER A 35 7.49 -2.77 -23.59
CA SER A 35 7.00 -3.44 -24.80
C SER A 35 5.51 -3.79 -24.66
N TYR A 36 4.83 -3.95 -25.80
CA TYR A 36 3.48 -4.50 -25.89
C TYR A 36 3.46 -5.86 -26.64
N GLU A 37 4.64 -6.41 -26.92
CA GLU A 37 4.80 -7.61 -27.76
C GLU A 37 4.52 -8.90 -26.99
N PHE A 38 4.52 -8.87 -25.65
CA PHE A 38 4.37 -10.05 -24.80
C PHE A 38 2.98 -10.07 -24.15
N PHE A 39 2.33 -11.24 -24.16
CA PHE A 39 1.04 -11.52 -23.50
C PHE A 39 -0.11 -10.60 -23.95
N GLY A 40 0.03 -9.97 -25.13
CA GLY A 40 -0.92 -8.99 -25.65
C GLY A 40 -1.15 -7.79 -24.71
N THR A 41 -0.16 -7.41 -23.91
CA THR A 41 -0.31 -6.36 -22.89
C THR A 41 0.98 -5.58 -22.65
N TYR A 42 0.89 -4.50 -21.88
CA TYR A 42 2.05 -3.70 -21.50
C TYR A 42 3.00 -4.51 -20.59
N CYS A 43 4.26 -4.61 -20.97
CA CYS A 43 5.33 -5.18 -20.17
C CYS A 43 6.42 -4.13 -19.92
N CYS A 44 6.89 -4.04 -18.67
CA CYS A 44 8.03 -3.21 -18.31
C CYS A 44 8.89 -3.93 -17.27
N VAL A 45 10.17 -4.05 -17.56
CA VAL A 45 11.18 -4.56 -16.60
C VAL A 45 12.22 -3.47 -16.38
N LYS A 46 12.54 -3.22 -15.11
CA LYS A 46 13.52 -2.23 -14.69
C LYS A 46 14.54 -2.89 -13.78
N ILE A 47 15.82 -2.69 -14.10
CA ILE A 47 16.96 -3.08 -13.28
C ILE A 47 17.59 -1.81 -12.74
N PHE A 48 17.91 -1.79 -11.46
CA PHE A 48 18.49 -0.63 -10.78
C PHE A 48 19.90 -0.92 -10.28
N ALA A 49 20.79 0.05 -10.41
CA ALA A 49 22.14 -0.05 -9.87
C ALA A 49 22.59 1.28 -9.26
N LYS A 50 23.28 1.21 -8.12
CA LYS A 50 23.86 2.38 -7.45
C LYS A 50 25.23 2.67 -8.04
N ASN A 51 25.39 3.86 -8.65
CA ASN A 51 26.64 4.33 -9.23
C ASN A 51 27.37 3.31 -10.15
N PRO A 52 26.69 2.65 -11.12
CA PRO A 52 27.33 1.62 -11.94
C PRO A 52 28.42 2.20 -12.86
N SER A 53 29.46 1.39 -13.11
CA SER A 53 30.42 1.63 -14.20
C SER A 53 29.74 1.51 -15.56
N GLN A 54 30.38 1.96 -16.65
CA GLN A 54 29.80 1.79 -17.99
C GLN A 54 29.66 0.30 -18.36
N ALA A 55 30.69 -0.51 -18.08
CA ALA A 55 30.63 -1.96 -18.32
C ALA A 55 29.43 -2.62 -17.61
N ARG A 56 29.14 -2.19 -16.38
CA ARG A 56 27.99 -2.71 -15.64
C ARG A 56 26.65 -2.35 -16.29
N LYS A 57 26.55 -1.16 -16.90
CA LYS A 57 25.33 -0.77 -17.63
C LYS A 57 25.16 -1.62 -18.89
N ASP A 58 26.25 -1.87 -19.61
CA ASP A 58 26.24 -2.71 -20.80
C ASP A 58 25.78 -4.15 -20.43
N GLU A 59 26.25 -4.71 -19.31
CA GLU A 59 25.79 -6.00 -18.77
C GLU A 59 24.29 -6.00 -18.39
N MET A 60 23.78 -4.90 -17.82
CA MET A 60 22.36 -4.77 -17.50
C MET A 60 21.51 -4.74 -18.79
N ASP A 61 21.97 -4.05 -19.83
CA ASP A 61 21.29 -3.99 -21.12
C ASP A 61 21.28 -5.37 -21.81
N GLU A 62 22.39 -6.12 -21.77
CA GLU A 62 22.45 -7.51 -22.24
C GLU A 62 21.47 -8.42 -21.48
N THR A 63 21.40 -8.26 -20.16
CA THR A 63 20.45 -9.00 -19.31
C THR A 63 19.01 -8.71 -19.71
N LEU A 64 18.66 -7.46 -20.06
CA LEU A 64 17.32 -7.10 -20.53
C LEU A 64 16.95 -7.74 -21.87
N GLU A 65 17.92 -7.98 -22.77
CA GLU A 65 17.66 -8.71 -24.02
C GLU A 65 17.41 -10.21 -23.77
N GLU A 66 18.12 -10.81 -22.82
CA GLU A 66 17.82 -12.18 -22.36
C GLU A 66 16.42 -12.27 -21.74
N VAL A 67 16.02 -11.27 -20.95
CA VAL A 67 14.67 -11.18 -20.37
C VAL A 67 13.59 -11.11 -21.45
N LYS A 68 13.79 -10.33 -22.52
CA LYS A 68 12.83 -10.27 -23.64
C LYS A 68 12.67 -11.63 -24.32
N THR A 69 13.78 -12.33 -24.54
CA THR A 69 13.78 -13.68 -25.14
C THR A 69 12.99 -14.65 -24.26
N LEU A 70 13.23 -14.64 -22.95
CA LEU A 70 12.49 -15.46 -21.98
C LEU A 70 10.99 -15.16 -21.98
N LEU A 71 10.61 -13.88 -22.07
CA LEU A 71 9.20 -13.47 -22.13
C LEU A 71 8.53 -13.94 -23.41
N GLU A 72 9.20 -13.82 -24.56
CA GLU A 72 8.72 -14.32 -25.85
C GLU A 72 8.50 -15.84 -25.83
N GLU A 73 9.49 -16.60 -25.33
CA GLU A 73 9.40 -18.05 -25.18
C GLU A 73 8.24 -18.45 -24.25
N THR A 74 8.06 -17.74 -23.13
CA THR A 74 7.00 -18.02 -22.17
C THR A 74 5.63 -17.70 -22.72
N ASP A 75 5.45 -16.56 -23.37
CA ASP A 75 4.18 -16.21 -24.00
C ASP A 75 3.81 -17.21 -25.10
N CYS A 76 4.78 -17.58 -25.95
CA CYS A 76 4.58 -18.56 -27.01
C CYS A 76 4.17 -19.93 -26.47
N ALA A 77 4.77 -20.40 -25.37
CA ALA A 77 4.48 -21.72 -24.79
C ALA A 77 3.10 -21.78 -24.11
N LEU A 78 2.70 -20.70 -23.43
CA LEU A 78 1.51 -20.68 -22.56
C LEU A 78 0.25 -20.10 -23.23
N SER A 79 0.38 -19.48 -24.41
CA SER A 79 -0.73 -18.82 -25.09
C SER A 79 -1.81 -19.79 -25.54
N ALA A 80 -3.06 -19.58 -25.17
CA ALA A 80 -4.19 -20.39 -25.64
C ALA A 80 -4.56 -20.16 -27.12
N SER A 81 -4.00 -19.13 -27.78
CA SER A 81 -4.32 -18.74 -29.16
C SER A 81 -3.16 -18.88 -30.15
N SER A 82 -1.95 -19.19 -29.69
CA SER A 82 -0.81 -19.40 -30.58
C SER A 82 -0.79 -20.84 -31.06
N GLU A 83 -0.97 -21.10 -32.36
CA GLU A 83 -1.14 -22.46 -32.91
C GLU A 83 -0.02 -23.46 -32.53
N GLY A 84 1.20 -22.95 -32.30
CA GLY A 84 2.35 -23.76 -31.91
C GLY A 84 2.48 -24.04 -30.41
N SER A 85 1.68 -23.37 -29.57
CA SER A 85 1.81 -23.49 -28.11
C SER A 85 1.32 -24.84 -27.60
N ASP A 86 1.78 -25.23 -26.42
CA ASP A 86 1.34 -26.48 -25.79
C ASP A 86 -0.14 -26.40 -25.39
N ILE A 87 -0.59 -25.23 -24.92
CA ILE A 87 -1.97 -25.00 -24.49
C ILE A 87 -2.94 -25.00 -25.68
N TYR A 88 -2.58 -24.38 -26.81
CA TYR A 88 -3.40 -24.43 -28.02
C TYR A 88 -3.53 -25.86 -28.54
N ARG A 89 -2.40 -26.59 -28.64
CA ARG A 89 -2.40 -27.99 -29.08
C ARG A 89 -3.25 -28.87 -28.17
N PHE A 90 -3.22 -28.65 -26.86
CA PHE A 90 -4.11 -29.34 -25.91
C PHE A 90 -5.59 -29.02 -26.18
N ASN A 91 -5.91 -27.74 -26.36
CA ASN A 91 -7.28 -27.30 -26.63
C ASN A 91 -7.83 -27.90 -27.93
N ALA A 92 -6.99 -28.03 -28.95
CA ALA A 92 -7.33 -28.64 -30.24
C ALA A 92 -7.34 -30.19 -30.25
N ALA A 93 -6.70 -30.84 -29.26
CA ALA A 93 -6.61 -32.29 -29.20
C ALA A 93 -7.96 -32.97 -28.95
N SER A 94 -8.07 -34.24 -29.35
CA SER A 94 -9.24 -35.07 -29.08
C SER A 94 -9.33 -35.47 -27.60
N ALA A 95 -10.54 -35.73 -27.11
CA ALA A 95 -10.71 -36.22 -25.74
C ALA A 95 -9.93 -37.54 -25.52
N GLY A 96 -9.16 -37.63 -24.43
CA GLY A 96 -8.27 -38.76 -24.14
C GLY A 96 -6.91 -38.74 -24.87
N GLU A 97 -6.66 -37.77 -25.73
CA GLU A 97 -5.40 -37.66 -26.46
C GLU A 97 -4.27 -37.18 -25.54
N ARG A 98 -3.08 -37.77 -25.73
CA ARG A 98 -1.83 -37.37 -25.08
C ARG A 98 -1.01 -36.53 -26.05
N ILE A 99 -0.58 -35.35 -25.61
CA ILE A 99 0.35 -34.49 -26.34
C ILE A 99 1.69 -34.39 -25.60
N GLU A 100 2.75 -34.09 -26.35
CA GLU A 100 4.05 -33.72 -25.80
C GLU A 100 4.06 -32.24 -25.43
N ILE A 101 4.64 -31.89 -24.27
CA ILE A 101 4.75 -30.52 -23.77
C ILE A 101 6.20 -30.17 -23.41
N SER A 102 6.49 -28.88 -23.39
CA SER A 102 7.77 -28.34 -22.95
C SER A 102 7.93 -28.38 -21.42
N PRO A 103 9.17 -28.40 -20.90
CA PRO A 103 9.43 -28.24 -19.46
C PRO A 103 8.85 -26.94 -18.89
N LEU A 104 8.74 -25.89 -19.71
CA LEU A 104 8.16 -24.61 -19.31
C LEU A 104 6.66 -24.73 -19.03
N THR A 105 5.93 -25.40 -19.94
CA THR A 105 4.51 -25.70 -19.73
C THR A 105 4.31 -26.62 -18.55
N PHE A 106 5.16 -27.65 -18.38
CA PHE A 106 5.09 -28.52 -17.20
C PHE A 106 5.22 -27.73 -15.89
N ALA A 107 6.17 -26.79 -15.82
CA ALA A 107 6.34 -25.93 -14.66
C ALA A 107 5.12 -25.04 -14.40
N ALA A 108 4.55 -24.42 -15.44
CA ALA A 108 3.35 -23.60 -15.32
C ALA A 108 2.11 -24.41 -14.87
N LEU A 109 1.93 -25.63 -15.39
CA LEU A 109 0.84 -26.54 -14.99
C LEU A 109 1.03 -27.06 -13.57
N SER A 110 2.27 -27.35 -13.17
CA SER A 110 2.58 -27.77 -11.80
C SER A 110 2.22 -26.68 -10.79
N GLU A 111 2.57 -25.43 -11.11
CA GLU A 111 2.21 -24.29 -10.27
C GLU A 111 0.70 -24.03 -10.27
N SER A 112 0.05 -24.16 -11.43
CA SER A 112 -1.42 -24.07 -11.54
C SER A 112 -2.11 -25.14 -10.69
N LYS A 113 -1.56 -26.36 -10.64
CA LYS A 113 -2.10 -27.46 -9.83
C LYS A 113 -1.99 -27.18 -8.34
N ARG A 114 -0.83 -26.70 -7.90
CA ARG A 114 -0.62 -26.27 -6.52
C ARG A 114 -1.66 -25.22 -6.09
N LEU A 115 -1.90 -24.22 -6.95
CA LEU A 115 -2.85 -23.14 -6.68
C LEU A 115 -4.32 -23.60 -6.77
N PHE A 116 -4.64 -24.51 -7.69
CA PHE A 116 -5.94 -25.16 -7.77
C PHE A 116 -6.26 -25.92 -6.48
N GLU A 117 -5.32 -26.73 -5.99
CA GLU A 117 -5.45 -27.49 -4.74
C GLU A 117 -5.55 -26.55 -3.52
N ALA A 118 -4.65 -25.56 -3.41
CA ALA A 118 -4.62 -24.62 -2.30
C ALA A 118 -5.90 -23.75 -2.21
N SER A 119 -6.54 -23.47 -3.35
CA SER A 119 -7.76 -22.66 -3.42
C SER A 119 -9.06 -23.46 -3.32
N ASP A 120 -8.98 -24.80 -3.19
CA ASP A 120 -10.12 -25.71 -3.22
C ASP A 120 -10.93 -25.57 -4.51
N GLY A 121 -10.22 -25.47 -5.65
CA GLY A 121 -10.80 -25.34 -7.00
C GLY A 121 -11.38 -23.97 -7.34
N LEU A 122 -11.27 -22.95 -6.46
CA LEU A 122 -11.71 -21.58 -6.79
C LEU A 122 -10.84 -20.93 -7.86
N PHE A 123 -9.57 -21.33 -7.98
CA PHE A 123 -8.75 -21.11 -9.16
C PHE A 123 -8.72 -22.41 -9.97
N ASP A 124 -9.25 -22.38 -11.20
CA ASP A 124 -9.26 -23.55 -12.08
C ASP A 124 -8.94 -23.13 -13.54
N PRO A 125 -7.79 -23.54 -14.11
CA PRO A 125 -7.42 -23.20 -15.48
C PRO A 125 -8.29 -23.89 -16.54
N THR A 126 -9.16 -24.84 -16.16
CA THR A 126 -10.11 -25.50 -17.08
C THR A 126 -11.40 -24.70 -17.32
N ALA A 127 -11.54 -23.52 -16.71
CA ALA A 127 -12.64 -22.59 -16.97
C ALA A 127 -12.63 -22.00 -18.40
N ALA A 128 -11.65 -22.35 -19.24
CA ALA A 128 -11.41 -21.81 -20.58
C ALA A 128 -12.64 -21.86 -21.51
N ALA A 129 -13.38 -22.97 -21.51
CA ALA A 129 -14.59 -23.09 -22.33
C ALA A 129 -15.64 -22.06 -21.89
N SER A 130 -15.83 -21.86 -20.59
CA SER A 130 -16.70 -20.80 -20.06
C SER A 130 -16.15 -19.40 -20.39
N VAL A 131 -14.85 -19.16 -20.27
CA VAL A 131 -14.24 -17.87 -20.66
C VAL A 131 -14.55 -17.53 -22.13
N ASP A 132 -14.41 -18.51 -23.04
CA ASP A 132 -14.75 -18.36 -24.46
C ASP A 132 -16.26 -18.18 -24.68
N LEU A 133 -17.09 -19.01 -24.04
CA LEU A 133 -18.55 -18.88 -24.08
C LEU A 133 -19.03 -17.51 -23.64
N TRP A 134 -18.36 -16.88 -22.68
CA TRP A 134 -18.68 -15.53 -22.19
C TRP A 134 -18.00 -14.41 -22.98
N GLY A 135 -17.30 -14.72 -24.07
CA GLY A 135 -16.78 -13.70 -24.99
C GLY A 135 -15.46 -13.06 -24.55
N PHE A 136 -14.69 -13.71 -23.68
CA PHE A 136 -13.49 -13.13 -23.06
C PHE A 136 -12.19 -13.85 -23.40
N SER A 137 -12.24 -14.90 -24.22
CA SER A 137 -11.05 -15.60 -24.70
C SER A 137 -10.30 -14.76 -25.74
N ALA A 138 -9.08 -15.18 -26.06
CA ALA A 138 -8.25 -14.56 -27.08
C ALA A 138 -8.91 -14.54 -28.48
N ARG A 139 -9.85 -15.45 -28.76
CA ARG A 139 -10.60 -15.50 -30.03
C ARG A 139 -11.28 -14.16 -30.35
N PHE A 140 -11.81 -13.50 -29.34
CA PHE A 140 -12.54 -12.23 -29.50
C PHE A 140 -11.65 -10.99 -29.65
N TYR A 141 -10.35 -11.08 -29.37
CA TYR A 141 -9.45 -9.91 -29.34
C TYR A 141 -8.27 -10.01 -30.30
N ASN A 142 -7.94 -11.21 -30.80
CA ASN A 142 -6.82 -11.44 -31.72
C ASN A 142 -7.24 -11.44 -33.20
N GLY A 143 -8.49 -11.07 -33.49
CA GLY A 143 -9.01 -11.06 -34.86
C GLY A 143 -9.24 -12.45 -35.44
N ASP A 144 -9.47 -13.45 -34.59
CA ASP A 144 -9.89 -14.78 -35.02
C ASP A 144 -11.37 -14.73 -35.44
N GLU A 145 -11.64 -15.10 -36.69
CA GLU A 145 -12.98 -15.10 -37.30
C GLU A 145 -13.69 -16.46 -37.18
N THR A 146 -13.16 -17.38 -36.35
CA THR A 146 -13.78 -18.69 -36.12
C THR A 146 -15.13 -18.54 -35.43
N GLU A 147 -16.20 -18.86 -36.16
CA GLU A 147 -17.56 -18.91 -35.62
C GLU A 147 -17.80 -20.21 -34.85
N MET A 148 -18.28 -20.07 -33.61
CA MET A 148 -18.68 -21.16 -32.75
C MET A 148 -20.22 -21.24 -32.64
N PRO A 149 -20.81 -22.42 -32.48
CA PRO A 149 -22.27 -22.60 -32.44
C PRO A 149 -22.95 -21.97 -31.19
N TYR A 150 -22.15 -21.47 -30.25
CA TYR A 150 -22.59 -20.75 -29.05
C TYR A 150 -22.26 -19.25 -29.11
N ASP A 151 -21.70 -18.77 -30.23
CA ASP A 151 -21.45 -17.35 -30.43
C ASP A 151 -22.76 -16.56 -30.38
N ARG A 152 -22.65 -15.33 -29.90
CA ARG A 152 -23.79 -14.47 -29.60
C ARG A 152 -23.47 -13.04 -29.97
N GLU A 153 -24.52 -12.27 -30.22
CA GLU A 153 -24.42 -10.82 -30.41
C GLU A 153 -23.92 -10.13 -29.14
N GLU A 154 -23.26 -8.99 -29.31
CA GLU A 154 -22.75 -8.18 -28.20
C GLU A 154 -23.91 -7.73 -27.28
N GLY A 155 -23.72 -7.84 -25.96
CA GLY A 155 -24.74 -7.49 -24.97
C GLY A 155 -25.84 -8.54 -24.77
N VAL A 156 -25.80 -9.66 -25.50
CA VAL A 156 -26.70 -10.80 -25.29
C VAL A 156 -26.05 -11.81 -24.34
N LEU A 157 -26.82 -12.40 -23.42
CA LEU A 157 -26.34 -13.43 -22.52
C LEU A 157 -26.21 -14.79 -23.25
N PRO A 158 -25.22 -15.62 -22.91
CA PRO A 158 -25.12 -16.96 -23.48
C PRO A 158 -26.37 -17.80 -23.22
N GLU A 159 -26.71 -18.70 -24.14
CA GLU A 159 -27.82 -19.62 -23.91
C GLU A 159 -27.53 -20.56 -22.74
N GLN A 160 -28.51 -20.73 -21.86
CA GLN A 160 -28.39 -21.49 -20.62
C GLN A 160 -27.85 -22.93 -20.82
N ARG A 161 -28.23 -23.59 -21.93
CA ARG A 161 -27.74 -24.95 -22.27
C ARG A 161 -26.23 -25.04 -22.44
N TYR A 162 -25.58 -23.99 -22.95
CA TYR A 162 -24.12 -23.96 -23.08
C TYR A 162 -23.47 -23.61 -21.75
N VAL A 163 -24.09 -22.72 -20.96
CA VAL A 163 -23.61 -22.39 -19.61
C VAL A 163 -23.56 -23.63 -18.72
N GLU A 164 -24.65 -24.40 -18.69
CA GLU A 164 -24.74 -25.65 -17.91
C GLU A 164 -23.73 -26.68 -18.41
N ALA A 165 -23.66 -26.90 -19.73
CA ALA A 165 -22.73 -27.87 -20.31
C ALA A 165 -21.25 -27.50 -20.07
N PHE A 166 -20.87 -26.23 -20.20
CA PHE A 166 -19.48 -25.83 -20.06
C PHE A 166 -19.04 -25.76 -18.61
N ALA A 167 -19.95 -25.47 -17.67
CA ALA A 167 -19.67 -25.60 -16.25
C ALA A 167 -19.29 -27.04 -15.87
N GLU A 168 -19.85 -28.06 -16.54
CA GLU A 168 -19.45 -29.45 -16.33
C GLU A 168 -18.02 -29.75 -16.81
N LEU A 169 -17.45 -28.97 -17.72
CA LEU A 169 -16.08 -29.18 -18.20
C LEU A 169 -15.00 -28.63 -17.25
N ILE A 170 -15.40 -27.84 -16.24
CA ILE A 170 -14.49 -27.22 -15.27
C ILE A 170 -14.12 -28.27 -14.21
N ASP A 171 -12.95 -28.86 -14.36
CA ASP A 171 -12.36 -29.82 -13.43
C ASP A 171 -10.87 -30.04 -13.76
N PHE A 172 -9.97 -29.22 -13.19
CA PHE A 172 -8.53 -29.42 -13.40
C PHE A 172 -8.01 -30.71 -12.77
N SER A 173 -8.71 -31.29 -11.79
CA SER A 173 -8.30 -32.55 -11.15
C SER A 173 -8.32 -33.74 -12.11
N ALA A 174 -9.11 -33.65 -13.20
CA ALA A 174 -9.19 -34.65 -14.24
C ALA A 174 -8.05 -34.56 -15.29
N VAL A 175 -7.26 -33.47 -15.28
CA VAL A 175 -6.16 -33.27 -16.23
C VAL A 175 -4.91 -33.99 -15.75
N GLU A 176 -4.40 -34.93 -16.55
CA GLU A 176 -3.19 -35.68 -16.24
C GLU A 176 -1.98 -35.10 -17.00
N PHE A 177 -0.87 -34.87 -16.31
CA PHE A 177 0.36 -34.37 -16.92
C PHE A 177 1.61 -34.85 -16.18
N GLY A 178 2.73 -34.81 -16.89
CA GLY A 178 4.07 -35.11 -16.38
C GLY A 178 5.11 -34.25 -17.08
N GLU A 179 6.40 -34.51 -16.83
CA GLU A 179 7.51 -33.65 -17.28
C GLU A 179 7.50 -33.34 -18.79
N ASP A 180 7.04 -34.27 -19.61
CA ASP A 180 7.05 -34.17 -21.07
C ASP A 180 5.68 -34.41 -21.73
N PHE A 181 4.61 -34.55 -20.95
CA PHE A 181 3.28 -34.87 -21.50
C PHE A 181 2.10 -34.22 -20.79
N LEU A 182 1.02 -34.06 -21.53
CA LEU A 182 -0.29 -33.62 -21.05
C LEU A 182 -1.39 -34.45 -21.74
N ILE A 183 -2.36 -34.96 -20.97
CA ILE A 183 -3.45 -35.80 -21.45
C ILE A 183 -4.77 -35.06 -21.27
N LYS A 184 -5.51 -34.91 -22.38
CA LYS A 184 -6.84 -34.31 -22.35
C LYS A 184 -7.84 -35.25 -21.71
N PRO A 185 -8.63 -34.80 -20.71
CA PRO A 185 -9.67 -35.64 -20.12
C PRO A 185 -10.61 -36.21 -21.17
N SER A 186 -11.07 -37.45 -20.99
CA SER A 186 -12.07 -38.07 -21.89
C SER A 186 -13.48 -37.48 -21.71
N LYS A 187 -13.67 -36.59 -20.73
CA LYS A 187 -14.95 -35.94 -20.45
C LYS A 187 -15.32 -35.00 -21.61
N THR A 188 -16.50 -35.22 -22.17
CA THR A 188 -17.11 -34.35 -23.18
C THR A 188 -18.55 -34.02 -22.80
N VAL A 189 -19.06 -32.93 -23.36
CA VAL A 189 -20.47 -32.53 -23.29
C VAL A 189 -21.01 -32.33 -24.70
N SER A 190 -22.27 -32.69 -24.94
CA SER A 190 -22.90 -32.53 -26.26
C SER A 190 -24.04 -31.53 -26.21
N VAL A 191 -23.95 -30.48 -27.04
CA VAL A 191 -24.99 -29.45 -27.15
C VAL A 191 -25.34 -29.29 -28.63
N VAL A 192 -26.62 -29.50 -28.97
CA VAL A 192 -27.14 -29.43 -30.35
C VAL A 192 -26.37 -30.33 -31.34
N GLY A 193 -25.86 -31.48 -30.87
CA GLY A 193 -25.16 -32.45 -31.70
C GLY A 193 -23.68 -32.14 -31.95
N THR A 194 -23.15 -31.05 -31.37
CA THR A 194 -21.72 -30.76 -31.32
C THR A 194 -21.15 -31.22 -29.98
N GLU A 195 -20.03 -31.95 -30.00
CA GLU A 195 -19.30 -32.35 -28.81
C GLU A 195 -18.21 -31.32 -28.46
N PHE A 196 -18.10 -30.99 -27.18
CA PHE A 196 -17.08 -30.11 -26.60
C PHE A 196 -16.32 -30.86 -25.52
N GLY A 197 -15.01 -30.65 -25.44
CA GLY A 197 -14.15 -31.24 -24.42
C GLY A 197 -13.50 -30.17 -23.54
N VAL A 198 -12.81 -30.62 -22.49
CA VAL A 198 -12.09 -29.74 -21.55
C VAL A 198 -11.07 -28.88 -22.31
N MET A 199 -10.95 -27.61 -21.92
CA MET A 199 -9.98 -26.67 -22.46
C MET A 199 -9.18 -26.05 -21.31
N LEU A 200 -7.96 -25.59 -21.58
CA LEU A 200 -7.11 -24.88 -20.64
C LEU A 200 -6.91 -23.42 -21.06
N ASP A 201 -6.90 -22.54 -20.06
CA ASP A 201 -6.52 -21.14 -20.15
C ASP A 201 -5.68 -20.77 -18.93
N LEU A 202 -4.46 -20.29 -19.17
CA LEU A 202 -3.53 -19.86 -18.13
C LEU A 202 -3.55 -18.34 -17.93
N GLY A 203 -4.53 -17.60 -18.47
CA GLY A 203 -4.60 -16.14 -18.38
C GLY A 203 -4.60 -15.57 -16.95
N ALA A 204 -5.11 -16.36 -15.99
CA ALA A 204 -5.18 -16.00 -14.57
C ALA A 204 -3.93 -16.38 -13.75
N VAL A 205 -2.86 -16.89 -14.37
CA VAL A 205 -1.59 -17.28 -13.69
C VAL A 205 -0.34 -17.01 -14.53
N GLY A 206 -0.45 -17.06 -15.85
CA GLY A 206 0.68 -17.09 -16.78
C GLY A 206 1.54 -15.84 -16.77
N LYS A 207 0.96 -14.65 -16.58
CA LYS A 207 1.72 -13.40 -16.46
C LYS A 207 2.53 -13.37 -15.17
N GLY A 208 1.91 -13.72 -14.05
CA GLY A 208 2.59 -13.90 -12.76
C GLY A 208 3.73 -14.91 -12.84
N PHE A 209 3.47 -16.08 -13.44
CA PHE A 209 4.50 -17.10 -13.69
C PHE A 209 5.65 -16.58 -14.55
N ALA A 210 5.36 -15.87 -15.64
CA ALA A 210 6.39 -15.26 -16.48
C ALA A 210 7.23 -14.23 -15.69
N ALA A 211 6.59 -13.43 -14.84
CA ALA A 211 7.28 -12.48 -13.98
C ALA A 211 8.19 -13.19 -12.96
N ASP A 212 7.79 -14.36 -12.42
CA ASP A 212 8.67 -15.18 -11.58
C ASP A 212 9.87 -15.72 -12.35
N ARG A 213 9.68 -16.17 -13.59
CA ARG A 213 10.79 -16.62 -14.44
C ARG A 213 11.79 -15.49 -14.70
N VAL A 214 11.30 -14.28 -14.98
CA VAL A 214 12.15 -13.09 -15.12
C VAL A 214 12.87 -12.77 -13.83
N ARG A 215 12.17 -12.81 -12.68
CA ARG A 215 12.78 -12.62 -11.35
C ARG A 215 13.95 -13.59 -11.13
N ASP A 216 13.74 -14.87 -11.40
CA ASP A 216 14.75 -15.90 -11.20
C ASP A 216 15.97 -15.69 -12.11
N LEU A 217 15.77 -15.33 -13.38
CA LEU A 217 16.84 -14.98 -14.32
C LEU A 217 17.63 -13.75 -13.83
N LEU A 218 16.94 -12.70 -13.37
CA LEU A 218 17.58 -11.49 -12.84
C LEU A 218 18.45 -11.84 -11.62
N LEU A 219 17.94 -12.64 -10.70
CA LEU A 219 18.70 -13.10 -9.52
C LEU A 219 19.91 -13.95 -9.91
N GLU A 220 19.78 -14.84 -10.91
CA GLU A 220 20.89 -15.63 -11.46
C GLU A 220 22.00 -14.73 -12.03
N LYS A 221 21.62 -13.64 -12.68
CA LYS A 221 22.54 -12.61 -13.22
C LYS A 221 23.09 -11.66 -12.14
N GLY A 222 22.70 -11.84 -10.88
CA GLY A 222 23.13 -11.01 -9.75
C GLY A 222 22.41 -9.66 -9.67
N GLU A 223 21.31 -9.48 -10.40
CA GLU A 223 20.46 -8.30 -10.31
C GLU A 223 19.54 -8.40 -9.10
N VAL A 224 19.86 -7.67 -8.04
CA VAL A 224 19.12 -7.71 -6.77
C VAL A 224 18.09 -6.59 -6.62
N TYR A 225 18.22 -5.52 -7.42
CA TYR A 225 17.27 -4.39 -7.41
C TYR A 225 16.52 -4.35 -8.74
N ALA A 226 15.27 -4.76 -8.74
CA ALA A 226 14.46 -4.77 -9.96
C ALA A 226 12.96 -4.64 -9.69
N SER A 227 12.24 -4.19 -10.72
CA SER A 227 10.79 -4.28 -10.78
C SER A 227 10.34 -4.81 -12.12
N ILE A 228 9.38 -5.73 -12.08
CA ILE A 228 8.80 -6.42 -13.22
C ILE A 228 7.30 -6.11 -13.21
N ASN A 229 6.78 -5.66 -14.33
CA ASN A 229 5.37 -5.34 -14.50
C ASN A 229 4.88 -5.96 -15.80
N ILE A 230 3.94 -6.90 -15.70
CA ILE A 230 3.27 -7.51 -16.84
C ILE A 230 1.77 -7.23 -16.72
N GLY A 231 1.25 -6.43 -17.65
CA GLY A 231 -0.15 -6.10 -17.80
C GLY A 231 -0.76 -5.21 -16.70
N GLN A 232 0.06 -4.48 -15.93
CA GLN A 232 -0.38 -3.66 -14.79
C GLN A 232 -1.15 -4.44 -13.71
N SER A 233 -1.13 -5.78 -13.79
CA SER A 233 -1.86 -6.70 -12.93
C SER A 233 -0.92 -7.68 -12.24
N SER A 234 0.20 -8.03 -12.88
CA SER A 234 1.22 -8.91 -12.34
C SER A 234 2.49 -8.10 -12.10
N LEU A 235 2.76 -7.76 -10.85
CA LEU A 235 3.93 -6.99 -10.46
C LEU A 235 4.84 -7.87 -9.60
N VAL A 236 6.15 -7.86 -9.86
CA VAL A 236 7.14 -8.53 -9.01
C VAL A 236 8.23 -7.54 -8.68
N PHE A 237 8.49 -7.36 -7.39
CA PHE A 237 9.54 -6.50 -6.87
C PHE A 237 10.62 -7.34 -6.22
N LEU A 238 11.86 -7.10 -6.62
CA LEU A 238 13.02 -7.55 -5.84
C LEU A 238 13.31 -6.56 -4.71
N ASP A 239 14.54 -6.53 -4.21
CA ASP A 239 14.97 -5.52 -3.25
C ASP A 239 14.87 -4.12 -3.86
N SER A 240 14.82 -3.09 -3.01
CA SER A 240 14.68 -1.70 -3.44
C SER A 240 15.97 -0.91 -3.23
N PRO A 241 16.42 -0.13 -4.22
CA PRO A 241 17.53 0.80 -4.03
C PRO A 241 17.07 2.11 -3.36
N PHE A 242 15.76 2.28 -3.10
CA PHE A 242 15.14 3.52 -2.64
C PHE A 242 14.85 3.47 -1.14
N ASP A 243 15.06 4.60 -0.45
CA ASP A 243 14.65 4.74 0.94
C ASP A 243 13.11 4.61 1.06
N GLY A 244 12.63 3.55 1.71
CA GLY A 244 11.20 3.29 1.88
C GLY A 244 10.56 2.38 0.84
N GLY A 245 11.37 1.63 0.07
CA GLY A 245 10.90 0.59 -0.84
C GLY A 245 10.22 1.11 -2.12
N PHE A 246 9.69 0.19 -2.92
CA PHE A 246 8.83 0.56 -4.05
C PHE A 246 7.44 0.99 -3.57
N SER A 247 6.74 1.76 -4.41
CA SER A 247 5.35 2.14 -4.18
C SER A 247 4.52 1.97 -5.45
N VAL A 248 3.30 1.49 -5.28
CA VAL A 248 2.33 1.23 -6.35
C VAL A 248 1.01 1.89 -5.99
N ARG A 249 0.41 2.56 -6.98
CA ARG A 249 -0.96 3.11 -6.87
C ARG A 249 -1.92 2.20 -7.62
N ILE A 250 -2.95 1.75 -6.94
CA ILE A 250 -4.01 0.91 -7.51
C ILE A 250 -5.11 1.82 -8.03
N ARG A 251 -5.46 1.69 -9.31
CA ARG A 251 -6.47 2.52 -9.99
C ARG A 251 -7.85 2.30 -9.38
N HIS A 252 -8.66 3.35 -9.31
CA HIS A 252 -10.04 3.24 -8.89
C HIS A 252 -10.90 2.50 -9.95
N PRO A 253 -11.61 1.41 -9.57
CA PRO A 253 -12.40 0.57 -10.50
C PRO A 253 -13.56 1.25 -11.26
N ARG A 254 -13.96 2.46 -10.85
CA ARG A 254 -15.09 3.21 -11.41
C ARG A 254 -14.71 4.62 -11.83
N ASN A 255 -13.52 5.09 -11.46
CA ASN A 255 -13.02 6.40 -11.85
C ASN A 255 -11.53 6.29 -12.26
N PRO A 256 -11.24 6.05 -13.55
CA PRO A 256 -9.87 5.78 -14.00
C PRO A 256 -8.91 6.96 -13.82
N SER A 257 -9.41 8.16 -13.52
CA SER A 257 -8.59 9.35 -13.23
C SER A 257 -8.05 9.41 -11.79
N GLN A 258 -8.47 8.48 -10.92
CA GLN A 258 -8.10 8.44 -9.50
C GLN A 258 -7.49 7.09 -9.13
N SER A 259 -6.68 7.07 -8.08
CA SER A 259 -6.31 5.84 -7.39
C SER A 259 -7.32 5.54 -6.28
N ALA A 260 -7.47 4.26 -5.95
CA ALA A 260 -8.20 3.77 -4.79
C ALA A 260 -7.25 3.42 -3.64
N LEU A 261 -6.07 2.88 -3.94
CA LEU A 261 -5.09 2.46 -2.93
C LEU A 261 -3.68 2.93 -3.26
N ILE A 262 -2.87 3.13 -2.23
CA ILE A 262 -1.41 3.22 -2.33
C ILE A 262 -0.81 2.12 -1.47
N LEU A 263 0.04 1.30 -2.08
CA LEU A 263 0.93 0.36 -1.41
C LEU A 263 2.34 0.97 -1.43
N SER A 264 3.06 0.92 -0.31
CA SER A 264 4.40 1.49 -0.13
C SER A 264 5.29 0.54 0.65
N GLY A 265 6.61 0.72 0.62
CA GLY A 265 7.53 -0.18 1.34
C GLY A 265 7.65 -1.56 0.69
N LEU A 266 7.37 -1.67 -0.61
CA LEU A 266 7.34 -2.94 -1.32
C LEU A 266 8.77 -3.38 -1.66
N GLU A 267 9.17 -4.55 -1.17
CA GLU A 267 10.46 -5.19 -1.40
C GLU A 267 10.24 -6.71 -1.38
N ASN A 268 10.90 -7.44 -2.30
CA ASN A 268 10.84 -8.91 -2.36
C ASN A 268 9.42 -9.47 -2.29
N VAL A 269 8.50 -8.89 -3.06
CA VAL A 269 7.07 -9.18 -3.01
C VAL A 269 6.46 -9.14 -4.41
N SER A 270 5.51 -10.03 -4.63
CA SER A 270 4.70 -10.08 -5.84
C SER A 270 3.29 -9.58 -5.57
N ILE A 271 2.72 -8.82 -6.51
CA ILE A 271 1.39 -8.23 -6.41
C ILE A 271 0.55 -8.66 -7.60
N GLY A 272 -0.61 -9.23 -7.30
CA GLY A 272 -1.64 -9.59 -8.27
C GLY A 272 -2.83 -8.65 -8.16
N ILE A 273 -3.35 -8.18 -9.28
CA ILE A 273 -4.51 -7.28 -9.32
C ILE A 273 -5.54 -7.80 -10.30
N SER A 274 -6.67 -8.24 -9.77
CA SER A 274 -7.85 -8.61 -10.53
C SER A 274 -8.95 -7.57 -10.36
N GLY A 275 -9.76 -7.37 -11.40
CA GLY A 275 -10.83 -6.39 -11.35
C GLY A 275 -11.87 -6.56 -12.44
N ASP A 276 -13.12 -6.25 -12.09
CA ASP A 276 -14.27 -6.40 -12.97
C ASP A 276 -14.37 -5.32 -14.06
N TYR A 277 -13.40 -4.39 -14.11
CA TYR A 277 -13.39 -3.21 -14.96
C TYR A 277 -12.38 -3.29 -16.10
N GLN A 278 -11.59 -4.37 -16.19
CA GLN A 278 -10.59 -4.53 -17.25
C GLN A 278 -11.22 -5.00 -18.56
N ARG A 279 -11.86 -6.18 -18.54
CA ARG A 279 -12.64 -6.75 -19.65
C ARG A 279 -14.02 -7.12 -19.13
N PHE A 280 -15.05 -6.48 -19.68
CA PHE A 280 -16.45 -6.70 -19.31
C PHE A 280 -17.38 -6.27 -20.44
N PHE A 281 -18.62 -6.76 -20.39
CA PHE A 281 -19.74 -6.20 -21.13
C PHE A 281 -20.91 -5.95 -20.17
N GLU A 282 -21.91 -5.20 -20.61
CA GLU A 282 -23.14 -4.95 -19.84
C GLU A 282 -24.34 -5.54 -20.57
N ALA A 283 -25.18 -6.26 -19.83
CA ALA A 283 -26.42 -6.83 -20.31
C ALA A 283 -27.49 -6.67 -19.24
N ASP A 284 -28.67 -6.16 -19.61
CA ASP A 284 -29.78 -5.87 -18.69
C ASP A 284 -29.39 -5.02 -17.46
N GLY A 285 -28.45 -4.08 -17.65
CA GLY A 285 -27.95 -3.20 -16.58
C GLY A 285 -27.03 -3.90 -15.57
N LYS A 286 -26.66 -5.16 -15.80
CA LYS A 286 -25.65 -5.90 -15.03
C LYS A 286 -24.35 -6.00 -15.81
N ARG A 287 -23.23 -5.85 -15.09
CA ARG A 287 -21.88 -6.05 -15.63
C ARG A 287 -21.47 -7.51 -15.53
N TYR A 288 -20.91 -8.03 -16.61
CA TYR A 288 -20.29 -9.35 -16.68
C TYR A 288 -18.83 -9.18 -17.05
N CYS A 289 -17.91 -9.59 -16.18
CA CYS A 289 -16.47 -9.49 -16.44
C CYS A 289 -15.86 -10.83 -16.85
N HIS A 290 -14.61 -10.79 -17.30
CA HIS A 290 -13.85 -11.96 -17.74
C HIS A 290 -13.47 -12.97 -16.65
N ILE A 291 -13.75 -12.68 -15.37
CA ILE A 291 -13.41 -13.58 -14.27
C ILE A 291 -14.60 -14.51 -14.05
N ILE A 292 -14.40 -15.80 -14.27
CA ILE A 292 -15.41 -16.85 -14.14
C ILE A 292 -15.38 -17.44 -12.73
N ASP A 293 -16.55 -17.58 -12.10
CA ASP A 293 -16.72 -18.41 -10.91
C ASP A 293 -16.71 -19.88 -11.34
N THR A 294 -15.64 -20.59 -11.00
CA THR A 294 -15.38 -21.98 -11.41
C THR A 294 -16.44 -22.95 -10.94
N ARG A 295 -17.20 -22.61 -9.88
CA ARG A 295 -18.30 -23.43 -9.36
C ARG A 295 -19.55 -23.39 -10.24
N THR A 296 -19.68 -22.34 -11.05
CA THR A 296 -20.91 -22.06 -11.83
C THR A 296 -20.67 -21.93 -13.33
N GLY A 297 -19.43 -21.67 -13.76
CA GLY A 297 -19.11 -21.37 -15.16
C GLY A 297 -19.64 -20.01 -15.64
N VAL A 298 -20.01 -19.12 -14.72
CA VAL A 298 -20.57 -17.77 -14.97
C VAL A 298 -19.62 -16.69 -14.41
N PRO A 299 -19.55 -15.50 -15.02
CA PRO A 299 -18.84 -14.36 -14.45
C PRO A 299 -19.18 -14.09 -12.99
N VAL A 300 -18.16 -13.77 -12.20
CA VAL A 300 -18.29 -13.49 -10.76
C VAL A 300 -19.29 -12.37 -10.47
N ASP A 301 -20.04 -12.53 -9.38
CA ASP A 301 -21.03 -11.55 -8.88
C ASP A 301 -20.95 -11.41 -7.34
N SER A 302 -19.72 -11.38 -6.82
CA SER A 302 -19.44 -11.30 -5.38
C SER A 302 -19.63 -9.89 -4.79
N GLY A 303 -19.72 -8.87 -5.65
CA GLY A 303 -19.68 -7.46 -5.26
C GLY A 303 -18.27 -6.91 -5.00
N VAL A 304 -17.22 -7.73 -5.14
CA VAL A 304 -15.84 -7.26 -5.17
C VAL A 304 -15.56 -6.69 -6.57
N MET A 305 -15.17 -5.42 -6.63
CA MET A 305 -14.85 -4.72 -7.89
C MET A 305 -13.38 -4.89 -8.27
N SER A 306 -12.51 -5.03 -7.27
CA SER A 306 -11.09 -5.30 -7.47
C SER A 306 -10.52 -6.02 -6.25
N ALA A 307 -9.63 -6.97 -6.49
CA ALA A 307 -8.86 -7.65 -5.49
C ALA A 307 -7.37 -7.46 -5.77
N VAL A 308 -6.62 -7.18 -4.72
CA VAL A 308 -5.17 -7.00 -4.73
C VAL A 308 -4.60 -8.01 -3.75
N THR A 309 -3.64 -8.82 -4.18
CA THR A 309 -2.96 -9.82 -3.35
C THR A 309 -1.47 -9.54 -3.33
N LEU A 310 -0.83 -9.77 -2.19
CA LEU A 310 0.61 -9.74 -2.01
C LEU A 310 1.05 -11.18 -1.71
N CYS A 311 1.99 -11.71 -2.48
CA CYS A 311 2.47 -13.08 -2.36
C CYS A 311 4.00 -13.14 -2.47
N ASP A 312 4.56 -14.32 -2.15
CA ASP A 312 5.99 -14.63 -2.34
C ASP A 312 6.39 -14.80 -3.82
N ASN A 313 5.43 -15.13 -4.68
CA ASN A 313 5.62 -15.30 -6.11
C ASN A 313 4.44 -14.75 -6.93
N GLY A 314 4.72 -14.39 -8.17
CA GLY A 314 3.82 -13.76 -9.12
C GLY A 314 2.68 -14.67 -9.56
N ALA A 315 2.93 -15.95 -9.81
CA ALA A 315 1.90 -16.91 -10.19
C ALA A 315 0.79 -17.00 -9.13
N ALA A 316 1.18 -17.14 -7.87
CA ALA A 316 0.27 -17.09 -6.73
C ALA A 316 -0.43 -15.74 -6.61
N ALA A 317 0.28 -14.63 -6.81
CA ALA A 317 -0.33 -13.31 -6.74
C ALA A 317 -1.47 -13.17 -7.76
N ASP A 318 -1.24 -13.52 -9.03
CA ASP A 318 -2.23 -13.50 -10.10
C ASP A 318 -3.44 -14.41 -9.78
N ALA A 319 -3.18 -15.69 -9.51
CA ALA A 319 -4.22 -16.68 -9.28
C ALA A 319 -5.08 -16.32 -8.08
N LEU A 320 -4.47 -15.93 -6.96
CA LEU A 320 -5.21 -15.62 -5.75
C LEU A 320 -6.00 -14.31 -5.89
N SER A 321 -5.49 -13.31 -6.61
CA SER A 321 -6.30 -12.11 -6.90
C SER A 321 -7.60 -12.46 -7.64
N THR A 322 -7.56 -13.47 -8.52
CA THR A 322 -8.75 -14.03 -9.19
C THR A 322 -9.66 -14.73 -8.18
N VAL A 323 -9.12 -15.57 -7.28
CA VAL A 323 -9.89 -16.25 -6.23
C VAL A 323 -10.63 -15.25 -5.33
N PHE A 324 -9.99 -14.17 -4.90
CA PHE A 324 -10.63 -13.14 -4.07
C PHE A 324 -11.78 -12.41 -4.78
N MET A 325 -11.85 -12.42 -6.11
CA MET A 325 -12.99 -11.86 -6.85
C MET A 325 -14.22 -12.78 -6.81
N THR A 326 -14.05 -14.08 -6.53
CA THR A 326 -15.15 -15.07 -6.47
C THR A 326 -15.93 -15.01 -5.15
N GLU A 327 -15.32 -14.47 -4.10
CA GLU A 327 -15.88 -14.42 -2.75
C GLU A 327 -16.30 -13.01 -2.36
N LYS A 328 -17.32 -12.92 -1.49
CA LYS A 328 -17.79 -11.63 -0.98
C LYS A 328 -16.71 -11.02 -0.08
N ALA A 329 -16.57 -9.69 -0.12
CA ALA A 329 -15.62 -8.99 0.75
C ALA A 329 -15.81 -9.35 2.24
N ALA A 330 -17.06 -9.56 2.67
CA ALA A 330 -17.47 -10.12 3.95
C ALA A 330 -16.63 -11.29 4.51
N VAL A 331 -16.22 -12.22 3.65
CA VAL A 331 -15.52 -13.46 4.02
C VAL A 331 -14.07 -13.49 3.55
N ALA A 332 -13.57 -12.40 2.99
CA ALA A 332 -12.23 -12.34 2.41
C ALA A 332 -11.12 -12.62 3.44
N ASP A 333 -11.29 -12.22 4.71
CA ASP A 333 -10.33 -12.51 5.76
C ASP A 333 -10.21 -14.01 6.06
N LYS A 334 -11.35 -14.71 6.17
CA LYS A 334 -11.39 -16.17 6.35
C LYS A 334 -10.80 -16.91 5.15
N LEU A 335 -11.07 -16.40 3.95
CA LEU A 335 -10.45 -16.92 2.73
C LEU A 335 -8.92 -16.74 2.79
N ALA A 336 -8.44 -15.58 3.24
CA ALA A 336 -7.01 -15.32 3.39
C ALA A 336 -6.35 -16.24 4.41
N GLU A 337 -6.96 -16.43 5.60
CA GLU A 337 -6.48 -17.36 6.64
C GLU A 337 -6.30 -18.79 6.09
N ARG A 338 -7.24 -19.25 5.25
CA ARG A 338 -7.15 -20.56 4.60
C ARG A 338 -5.99 -20.63 3.59
N LEU A 339 -5.72 -19.55 2.87
CA LEU A 339 -4.74 -19.50 1.79
C LEU A 339 -3.30 -19.25 2.27
N GLN A 340 -3.11 -18.52 3.38
CA GLN A 340 -1.80 -18.10 3.91
C GLN A 340 -0.76 -19.22 4.13
N GLY A 341 -1.19 -20.49 4.23
CA GLY A 341 -0.29 -21.63 4.30
C GLY A 341 0.34 -21.97 2.96
N GLU A 342 -0.28 -22.88 2.22
CA GLU A 342 0.34 -23.53 1.06
C GLU A 342 0.33 -22.67 -0.21
N SER A 343 -0.38 -21.54 -0.26
CA SER A 343 -0.54 -20.74 -1.49
C SER A 343 0.54 -19.68 -1.69
N GLY A 344 1.24 -19.25 -0.63
CA GLY A 344 2.20 -18.14 -0.67
C GLY A 344 1.60 -16.75 -0.45
N LEU A 345 0.34 -16.66 0.03
CA LEU A 345 -0.33 -15.38 0.31
C LEU A 345 0.26 -14.70 1.56
N CYS A 346 0.74 -13.48 1.40
CA CYS A 346 1.26 -12.65 2.49
C CYS A 346 0.24 -11.61 2.96
N GLY A 347 -0.58 -11.09 2.05
CA GLY A 347 -1.61 -10.11 2.38
C GLY A 347 -2.55 -9.84 1.22
N PHE A 348 -3.62 -9.10 1.47
CA PHE A 348 -4.60 -8.75 0.46
C PHE A 348 -5.32 -7.43 0.77
N ALA A 349 -5.97 -6.87 -0.25
CA ALA A 349 -6.96 -5.82 -0.16
C ALA A 349 -8.06 -6.03 -1.22
N VAL A 350 -9.32 -5.84 -0.83
CA VAL A 350 -10.49 -5.88 -1.70
C VAL A 350 -11.22 -4.54 -1.73
N LEU A 351 -11.63 -4.14 -2.91
CA LEU A 351 -12.40 -2.93 -3.19
C LEU A 351 -13.85 -3.34 -3.49
N THR A 352 -14.80 -2.83 -2.73
CA THR A 352 -16.24 -3.13 -2.88
C THR A 352 -17.09 -1.86 -2.79
N SER A 353 -18.39 -1.99 -3.06
CA SER A 353 -19.37 -0.92 -2.90
C SER A 353 -20.56 -1.42 -2.08
N GLN A 354 -20.89 -0.71 -1.01
CA GLN A 354 -22.02 -1.05 -0.15
C GLN A 354 -22.82 0.20 0.20
N GLY A 355 -24.14 0.18 -0.05
CA GLY A 355 -25.03 1.30 0.28
C GLY A 355 -24.63 2.63 -0.39
N GLY A 356 -24.04 2.56 -1.59
CA GLY A 356 -23.56 3.73 -2.34
C GLY A 356 -22.22 4.29 -1.88
N LYS A 357 -21.50 3.61 -0.98
CA LYS A 357 -20.14 3.97 -0.54
C LYS A 357 -19.13 2.96 -1.06
N TYR A 358 -17.97 3.44 -1.49
CA TYR A 358 -16.84 2.60 -1.83
C TYR A 358 -16.03 2.25 -0.58
N LEU A 359 -15.70 0.98 -0.42
CA LEU A 359 -14.99 0.45 0.74
C LEU A 359 -13.73 -0.28 0.28
N ALA A 360 -12.65 -0.10 1.04
CA ALA A 360 -11.42 -0.85 0.90
C ALA A 360 -11.13 -1.61 2.19
N ALA A 361 -11.03 -2.93 2.14
CA ALA A 361 -10.79 -3.79 3.30
C ALA A 361 -9.66 -4.78 2.99
N GLY A 362 -8.86 -5.15 3.99
CA GLY A 362 -7.74 -6.06 3.81
C GLY A 362 -6.81 -6.05 5.00
N ASN A 363 -5.89 -7.02 5.03
CA ASN A 363 -4.91 -7.19 6.10
C ASN A 363 -3.51 -6.66 5.75
N THR A 364 -3.29 -6.23 4.50
CA THR A 364 -2.05 -5.56 4.10
C THR A 364 -2.02 -4.09 4.54
N ASP A 365 -0.83 -3.50 4.62
CA ASP A 365 -0.68 -2.07 4.86
C ASP A 365 -0.93 -1.31 3.55
N PHE A 366 -1.94 -0.45 3.55
CA PHE A 366 -2.34 0.35 2.39
C PHE A 366 -2.96 1.66 2.82
N GLU A 367 -2.72 2.71 2.04
CA GLU A 367 -3.43 3.96 2.18
C GLU A 367 -4.63 3.98 1.23
N VAL A 368 -5.73 4.57 1.67
CA VAL A 368 -6.94 4.72 0.85
C VAL A 368 -6.96 6.11 0.21
N GLU A 369 -7.17 6.17 -1.10
CA GLU A 369 -7.33 7.41 -1.88
C GLU A 369 -8.74 7.50 -2.49
N GLY A 370 -9.08 8.69 -3.00
CA GLY A 370 -10.36 8.94 -3.65
C GLY A 370 -11.51 9.06 -2.64
N ASP A 371 -12.66 8.52 -3.03
CA ASP A 371 -13.90 8.48 -2.23
C ASP A 371 -14.10 7.14 -1.50
N PHE A 372 -13.05 6.31 -1.45
CA PHE A 372 -13.03 5.08 -0.67
C PHE A 372 -12.92 5.35 0.84
N LEU A 373 -13.54 4.47 1.63
CA LEU A 373 -13.38 4.42 3.07
C LEU A 373 -12.66 3.12 3.46
N ARG A 374 -11.70 3.21 4.38
CA ARG A 374 -11.09 2.01 4.98
C ARG A 374 -12.15 1.27 5.81
N ALA A 375 -12.23 -0.03 5.61
CA ALA A 375 -13.12 -0.92 6.35
C ALA A 375 -12.31 -2.09 6.94
N GLU A 376 -12.81 -2.62 8.06
CA GLU A 376 -12.27 -3.78 8.75
C GLU A 376 -13.33 -4.89 8.82
N PHE A 377 -12.87 -6.13 8.93
CA PHE A 377 -13.74 -7.29 9.07
C PHE A 377 -14.40 -7.31 10.45
N SER A 378 -15.72 -7.51 10.48
CA SER A 378 -16.48 -7.59 11.72
C SER A 378 -16.33 -8.97 12.33
N ALA A 379 -15.82 -9.03 13.57
CA ALA A 379 -15.70 -10.27 14.34
C ALA A 379 -17.04 -10.97 14.68
N SER A 380 -18.21 -10.36 14.42
CA SER A 380 -19.52 -10.83 14.89
C SER A 380 -20.47 -11.33 13.81
N ASP A 381 -20.39 -10.83 12.57
CA ASP A 381 -21.45 -11.00 11.56
C ASP A 381 -20.94 -11.21 10.11
N ASP A 382 -19.66 -11.56 9.91
CA ASP A 382 -19.05 -11.69 8.57
C ASP A 382 -19.29 -10.45 7.68
N GLY A 383 -19.36 -9.26 8.28
CA GLY A 383 -19.64 -8.00 7.59
C GLY A 383 -18.44 -7.05 7.61
N LEU A 384 -18.46 -6.01 6.79
CA LEU A 384 -17.48 -4.93 6.86
C LEU A 384 -17.96 -3.82 7.80
N LYS A 385 -17.06 -3.31 8.65
CA LYS A 385 -17.28 -2.11 9.46
C LYS A 385 -16.37 -1.01 8.94
N ILE A 386 -16.96 0.17 8.67
CA ILE A 386 -16.17 1.35 8.27
C ILE A 386 -15.30 1.73 9.46
N VAL A 387 -13.99 1.78 9.23
CA VAL A 387 -13.04 2.31 10.21
C VAL A 387 -13.23 3.82 10.21
N ALA A 388 -13.65 4.36 11.35
CA ALA A 388 -13.48 5.78 11.57
C ALA A 388 -11.97 6.02 11.64
N SER A 389 -11.38 6.46 10.53
CA SER A 389 -10.04 7.02 10.58
C SER A 389 -10.05 8.07 11.68
N ASN A 390 -9.05 8.03 12.57
CA ASN A 390 -8.90 8.95 13.69
C ASN A 390 -8.67 10.39 13.15
N TYR A 391 -9.72 11.01 12.60
CA TYR A 391 -9.78 12.40 12.22
C TYR A 391 -9.74 13.32 13.45
N ALA A 392 -9.63 12.78 14.66
CA ALA A 392 -9.48 13.55 15.89
C ALA A 392 -8.36 14.59 15.76
N GLY A 393 -7.22 14.24 15.15
CA GLY A 393 -6.13 15.18 14.88
C GLY A 393 -6.48 16.25 13.85
N LEU A 394 -7.16 15.88 12.76
CA LEU A 394 -7.56 16.80 11.68
C LEU A 394 -8.67 17.76 12.16
N ILE A 395 -9.66 17.24 12.89
CA ILE A 395 -10.79 17.99 13.47
C ILE A 395 -10.28 18.90 14.58
N ALA A 396 -9.38 18.45 15.44
CA ALA A 396 -8.73 19.30 16.45
C ALA A 396 -7.88 20.40 15.79
N GLY A 397 -7.16 20.07 14.72
CA GLY A 397 -6.40 21.03 13.93
C GLY A 397 -7.28 22.09 13.26
N LEU A 398 -8.39 21.68 12.64
CA LEU A 398 -9.38 22.60 12.06
C LEU A 398 -10.04 23.47 13.13
N ALA A 399 -10.40 22.89 14.28
CA ALA A 399 -11.00 23.62 15.39
C ALA A 399 -10.04 24.67 15.97
N LEU A 400 -8.76 24.33 16.11
CA LEU A 400 -7.70 25.27 16.53
C LEU A 400 -7.49 26.39 15.52
N LEU A 401 -7.53 26.10 14.21
CA LEU A 401 -7.44 27.10 13.15
C LEU A 401 -8.63 28.06 13.20
N VAL A 402 -9.85 27.55 13.31
CA VAL A 402 -11.07 28.35 13.43
C VAL A 402 -11.04 29.21 14.70
N ALA A 403 -10.60 28.66 15.83
CA ALA A 403 -10.45 29.41 17.07
C ALA A 403 -9.39 30.53 16.95
N ALA A 404 -8.27 30.28 16.28
CA ALA A 404 -7.23 31.27 16.04
C ALA A 404 -7.75 32.42 15.15
N VAL A 405 -8.47 32.10 14.07
CA VAL A 405 -9.09 33.11 13.19
C VAL A 405 -10.14 33.92 13.95
N ALA A 406 -10.99 33.27 14.75
CA ALA A 406 -11.98 33.94 15.59
C ALA A 406 -11.33 34.89 16.60
N LEU A 407 -10.22 34.49 17.23
CA LEU A 407 -9.47 35.33 18.15
C LEU A 407 -8.89 36.56 17.46
N VAL A 408 -8.35 36.42 16.25
CA VAL A 408 -7.84 37.55 15.45
C VAL A 408 -8.97 38.54 15.12
N ILE A 409 -10.14 38.04 14.71
CA ILE A 409 -11.32 38.88 14.43
C ILE A 409 -11.79 39.60 15.69
N LEU A 410 -11.87 38.91 16.84
CA LEU A 410 -12.26 39.50 18.12
C LEU A 410 -11.29 40.60 18.57
N LEU A 411 -9.98 40.38 18.38
CA LEU A 411 -8.95 41.38 18.68
C LEU A 411 -9.05 42.60 17.75
N ASP A 412 -9.33 42.41 16.46
CA ASP A 412 -9.57 43.52 15.52
C ASP A 412 -10.83 44.32 15.90
N VAL A 413 -11.94 43.64 16.21
CA VAL A 413 -13.18 44.28 16.65
C VAL A 413 -12.97 45.07 17.95
N ARG A 414 -12.24 44.50 18.93
CA ARG A 414 -11.90 45.19 20.18
C ARG A 414 -11.06 46.42 19.93
N ASN A 415 -10.06 46.33 19.05
CA ASN A 415 -9.23 47.47 18.67
C ASN A 415 -10.04 48.56 17.94
N ARG A 416 -10.96 48.20 17.05
CA ARG A 416 -11.86 49.17 16.39
C ARG A 416 -12.79 49.85 17.40
N ARG A 417 -13.34 49.11 18.38
CA ARG A 417 -14.17 49.69 19.45
C ARG A 417 -13.37 50.62 20.36
N ALA A 418 -12.15 50.25 20.74
CA ALA A 418 -11.24 51.10 21.50
C ALA A 418 -10.89 52.38 20.73
N LYS A 419 -10.69 52.28 19.41
CA LYS A 419 -10.46 53.44 18.53
C LYS A 419 -11.67 54.37 18.48
N LYS A 420 -12.89 53.82 18.39
CA LYS A 420 -14.15 54.59 18.39
C LYS A 420 -14.40 55.28 19.73
N ALA A 421 -14.07 54.62 20.85
CA ALA A 421 -14.15 55.20 22.19
C ALA A 421 -13.12 56.32 22.40
N ALA A 422 -11.89 56.16 21.89
CA ALA A 422 -10.87 57.21 21.93
C ALA A 422 -11.24 58.43 21.07
N GLN A 423 -11.83 58.22 19.89
CA GLN A 423 -12.32 59.31 19.02
C GLN A 423 -13.52 60.04 19.64
N ASN A 424 -14.43 59.33 20.31
CA ASN A 424 -15.54 59.96 21.02
C ASN A 424 -15.07 60.74 22.26
N ALA A 425 -13.99 60.32 22.92
CA ALA A 425 -13.37 61.08 24.01
C ALA A 425 -12.69 62.36 23.50
N GLU A 426 -12.03 62.33 22.34
CA GLU A 426 -11.47 63.52 21.67
C GLU A 426 -12.55 64.53 21.26
N GLY A 427 -13.72 64.07 20.78
CA GLY A 427 -14.83 64.94 20.39
C GLY A 427 -15.50 65.66 21.56
N SER A 428 -15.49 65.08 22.77
CA SER A 428 -16.02 65.73 23.98
C SER A 428 -15.08 66.78 24.59
N ALA A 429 -13.79 66.76 24.23
CA ALA A 429 -12.78 67.70 24.73
C ALA A 429 -12.63 68.96 23.86
N THR A 430 -13.33 69.04 22.73
CA THR A 430 -13.25 70.19 21.80
C THR A 430 -14.48 71.12 21.85
N ASP A 431 -15.43 70.89 22.75
CA ASP A 431 -16.68 71.68 22.83
C ASP A 431 -16.82 72.57 24.08
N GLU A 432 -15.75 72.77 24.86
CA GLU A 432 -15.67 73.81 25.90
C GLU A 432 -14.77 74.97 25.45
N GLY A 433 -15.28 75.78 24.52
CA GLY A 433 -14.62 77.00 24.02
C GLY A 433 -15.61 78.10 23.66
N GLY A 434 -16.71 78.21 24.41
CA GLY A 434 -17.78 79.19 24.20
C GLY A 434 -17.90 80.23 25.33
N SER A 435 -17.38 81.43 25.06
CA SER A 435 -18.00 82.75 25.31
C SER A 435 -17.94 83.46 26.70
N VAL A 436 -17.78 84.80 26.58
CA VAL A 436 -18.26 85.92 27.41
C VAL A 436 -17.42 86.46 28.59
N GLU A 437 -17.35 87.79 28.56
CA GLU A 437 -16.89 88.83 29.48
C GLU A 437 -17.16 88.65 30.99
N GLY A 438 -16.40 89.38 31.82
CA GLY A 438 -16.96 89.99 33.04
C GLY A 438 -16.37 89.58 34.39
N VAL A 439 -15.25 90.22 34.77
CA VAL A 439 -14.99 90.85 36.08
C VAL A 439 -15.39 90.11 37.39
N LYS A 440 -14.40 89.39 37.97
CA LYS A 440 -13.79 89.42 39.34
C LYS A 440 -14.34 90.39 40.44
N PRO A 441 -13.88 90.35 41.73
CA PRO A 441 -13.04 89.37 42.48
C PRO A 441 -13.38 89.17 44.00
N SER A 442 -12.71 88.20 44.65
CA SER A 442 -11.93 88.32 45.92
C SER A 442 -11.67 86.90 46.48
N GLY A 443 -10.51 86.47 46.98
CA GLY A 443 -9.16 87.02 47.12
C GLY A 443 -8.22 85.95 47.73
N VAL A 444 -6.89 86.17 47.62
CA VAL A 444 -5.77 85.54 48.36
C VAL A 444 -5.35 84.10 47.93
N VAL A 445 -4.08 83.67 47.74
CA VAL A 445 -2.74 84.18 47.32
C VAL A 445 -1.78 82.97 47.41
N PHE A 446 -0.94 82.73 46.37
CA PHE A 446 0.39 82.02 46.35
C PHE A 446 0.45 80.50 46.62
N ASP A 447 1.35 79.67 46.08
CA ASP A 447 2.43 79.71 45.07
C ASP A 447 2.86 78.23 44.84
N GLY A 448 3.43 77.88 43.68
CA GLY A 448 4.04 76.54 43.50
C GLY A 448 3.90 75.90 42.12
N ALA A 449 4.76 76.31 41.19
CA ALA A 449 5.29 75.57 40.04
C ALA A 449 4.31 74.73 39.17
N ALA A 450 3.91 75.32 38.04
CA ALA A 450 3.39 74.61 36.89
C ALA A 450 4.52 73.81 36.20
N ASP A 451 4.44 72.47 36.21
CA ASP A 451 5.17 71.63 35.24
C ASP A 451 4.24 71.35 34.04
N ASN A 452 4.25 72.28 33.09
CA ASN A 452 3.43 72.24 31.89
C ASN A 452 4.10 71.31 30.85
N LYS A 453 3.87 69.99 30.95
CA LYS A 453 4.26 69.07 29.88
C LYS A 453 3.31 69.18 28.69
N ARG A 454 3.68 70.03 27.74
CA ARG A 454 3.21 69.97 26.34
C ARG A 454 3.46 68.56 25.81
N VAL A 455 2.39 67.79 25.60
CA VAL A 455 2.46 66.55 24.83
C VAL A 455 2.80 66.93 23.39
N SER A 456 3.97 66.51 22.92
CA SER A 456 4.44 66.90 21.58
C SER A 456 3.66 66.12 20.51
N ARG A 457 3.52 66.68 19.29
CA ARG A 457 3.02 65.94 18.11
C ARG A 457 3.77 64.61 17.89
N THR A 458 4.99 64.50 18.39
CA THR A 458 5.85 63.30 18.33
C THR A 458 5.39 62.20 19.29
N ASP A 459 4.68 62.53 20.38
CA ASP A 459 4.10 61.56 21.31
C ASP A 459 2.77 61.00 20.78
N ILE A 460 2.03 61.79 20.01
CA ILE A 460 0.80 61.39 19.32
C ILE A 460 1.12 60.48 18.11
N ILE A 461 2.21 60.76 17.37
CA ILE A 461 2.69 59.88 16.29
C ILE A 461 3.27 58.56 16.84
N LYS A 462 3.80 58.54 18.08
CA LYS A 462 4.18 57.29 18.76
C LYS A 462 2.98 56.42 19.14
N ALA A 463 1.79 56.99 19.30
CA ALA A 463 0.55 56.25 19.58
C ALA A 463 -0.08 55.61 18.33
N GLN A 464 0.36 55.98 17.12
CA GLN A 464 -0.12 55.46 15.83
C GLN A 464 0.77 54.38 15.21
N ARG A 465 1.54 53.61 16.00
CA ARG A 465 2.19 52.41 15.47
C ARG A 465 1.19 51.27 15.39
N LEU A 466 0.72 51.03 14.16
CA LEU A 466 -0.24 49.99 13.78
C LEU A 466 0.18 48.55 14.13
N PHE A 467 1.41 48.31 14.57
CA PHE A 467 1.89 47.06 15.17
C PHE A 467 3.02 47.43 16.15
N ARG A 468 2.93 47.08 17.44
CA ARG A 468 4.10 47.15 18.33
C ARG A 468 5.02 45.97 17.99
N LYS A 469 6.33 46.14 18.20
CA LYS A 469 7.31 45.03 18.10
C LYS A 469 6.87 43.80 18.92
N LYS A 470 6.16 44.02 20.03
CA LYS A 470 5.60 42.94 20.85
C LYS A 470 4.49 42.15 20.15
N ASP A 471 3.67 42.80 19.33
CA ASP A 471 2.61 42.13 18.58
C ASP A 471 3.22 41.24 17.48
N MET A 472 4.26 41.71 16.81
CA MET A 472 5.00 40.93 15.80
C MET A 472 5.67 39.68 16.40
N ILE A 473 6.13 39.76 17.65
CA ILE A 473 6.66 38.62 18.40
C ILE A 473 5.54 37.64 18.76
N ILE A 474 4.38 38.14 19.17
CA ILE A 474 3.21 37.28 19.49
C ILE A 474 2.69 36.59 18.23
N PHE A 475 2.55 37.30 17.11
CA PHE A 475 2.14 36.71 15.83
C PHE A 475 3.19 35.75 15.28
N GLY A 476 4.48 36.06 15.42
CA GLY A 476 5.57 35.15 15.05
C GLY A 476 5.58 33.88 15.92
N ALA A 477 5.34 34.00 17.22
CA ALA A 477 5.23 32.86 18.13
C ALA A 477 3.98 32.01 17.83
N LEU A 478 2.85 32.64 17.50
CA LEU A 478 1.62 31.94 17.13
C LEU A 478 1.77 31.20 15.81
N LEU A 479 2.37 31.85 14.80
CA LEU A 479 2.65 31.23 13.50
C LEU A 479 3.66 30.09 13.64
N LEU A 480 4.69 30.24 14.50
CA LEU A 480 5.62 29.17 14.82
C LEU A 480 4.92 28.01 15.53
N CYS A 481 4.03 28.26 16.49
CA CYS A 481 3.24 27.22 17.14
C CYS A 481 2.32 26.51 16.14
N ILE A 482 1.70 27.26 15.22
CA ILE A 482 0.88 26.69 14.14
C ILE A 482 1.74 25.86 13.20
N ILE A 483 2.92 26.34 12.77
CA ILE A 483 3.85 25.57 11.93
C ILE A 483 4.37 24.33 12.66
N LEU A 484 4.64 24.40 13.96
CA LEU A 484 5.07 23.25 14.77
C LEU A 484 3.92 22.24 14.94
N LEU A 485 2.70 22.71 15.17
CA LEU A 485 1.50 21.86 15.26
C LEU A 485 1.12 21.25 13.91
N PHE A 486 1.19 22.01 12.81
CA PHE A 486 0.92 21.53 11.45
C PHE A 486 2.05 20.63 10.94
N GLY A 487 3.29 20.92 11.31
CA GLY A 487 4.46 20.08 11.07
C GLY A 487 4.34 18.72 11.76
N PHE A 488 3.66 18.65 12.91
CA PHE A 488 3.36 17.40 13.63
C PHE A 488 2.21 16.57 13.01
N VAL A 489 1.38 17.20 12.17
CA VAL A 489 0.17 16.59 11.59
C VAL A 489 0.36 16.24 10.10
N VAL A 490 1.15 17.01 9.36
CA VAL A 490 1.42 16.79 7.92
C VAL A 490 2.67 15.95 7.67
N PHE A 491 3.68 16.07 8.53
CA PHE A 491 4.70 15.03 8.66
C PHE A 491 4.23 14.18 9.83
N GLY A 492 3.85 12.93 9.56
CA GLY A 492 3.30 12.02 10.58
C GLY A 492 4.11 12.10 11.87
N ALA A 493 3.41 11.96 13.00
CA ALA A 493 4.01 11.91 14.33
C ALA A 493 5.34 11.15 14.24
N PRO A 494 6.46 11.70 14.76
CA PRO A 494 7.70 10.95 14.77
C PRO A 494 7.39 9.60 15.39
N ARG A 495 7.49 8.51 14.61
CA ARG A 495 7.42 7.14 15.13
C ARG A 495 8.43 7.12 16.28
N GLY A 496 7.90 7.15 17.49
CA GLY A 496 8.63 7.63 18.66
C GLY A 496 9.81 6.73 19.00
N ALA A 497 10.68 7.24 19.88
CA ALA A 497 11.66 6.38 20.55
C ALA A 497 10.93 5.20 21.21
N LEU A 498 11.52 4.01 21.11
CA LEU A 498 10.99 2.81 21.76
C LEU A 498 10.92 3.01 23.28
N SER A 499 9.74 2.76 23.85
CA SER A 499 9.54 2.72 25.30
C SER A 499 9.46 1.28 25.81
N ALA A 500 8.94 0.36 24.98
CA ALA A 500 8.87 -1.06 25.28
C ALA A 500 9.05 -1.91 24.02
N VAL A 501 9.37 -3.18 24.25
CA VAL A 501 9.22 -4.27 23.27
C VAL A 501 8.28 -5.30 23.87
N GLU A 502 7.20 -5.62 23.18
CA GLU A 502 6.24 -6.63 23.61
C GLU A 502 6.25 -7.82 22.66
N ILE A 503 6.07 -9.02 23.19
CA ILE A 503 5.96 -10.26 22.40
C ILE A 503 4.59 -10.87 22.67
N TYR A 504 3.90 -11.18 21.58
CA TYR A 504 2.60 -11.80 21.56
C TYR A 504 2.69 -13.19 20.93
N PHE A 505 1.96 -14.14 21.47
CA PHE A 505 1.73 -15.46 20.86
C PHE A 505 0.23 -15.67 20.74
N ASP A 506 -0.23 -16.01 19.54
CA ASP A 506 -1.65 -16.22 19.23
C ASP A 506 -2.56 -15.04 19.64
N GLY A 507 -2.05 -13.83 19.47
CA GLY A 507 -2.76 -12.58 19.81
C GLY A 507 -2.71 -12.19 21.29
N GLU A 508 -2.12 -13.00 22.16
CA GLU A 508 -2.01 -12.72 23.59
C GLU A 508 -0.59 -12.27 23.98
N LYS A 509 -0.48 -11.23 24.81
CA LYS A 509 0.82 -10.72 25.30
C LYS A 509 1.45 -11.73 26.25
N ILE A 510 2.61 -12.27 25.88
CA ILE A 510 3.34 -13.26 26.68
C ILE A 510 4.60 -12.70 27.35
N PHE A 511 5.13 -11.58 26.83
CA PHE A 511 6.35 -10.96 27.37
C PHE A 511 6.36 -9.44 27.09
N SER A 512 6.95 -8.67 27.99
CA SER A 512 7.19 -7.23 27.82
C SER A 512 8.57 -6.83 28.36
N TYR A 513 9.31 -6.03 27.60
CA TYR A 513 10.60 -5.44 27.98
C TYR A 513 10.48 -3.93 28.01
N ASP A 514 10.89 -3.30 29.11
CA ASP A 514 10.90 -1.85 29.29
C ASP A 514 12.27 -1.28 28.93
N VAL A 515 12.31 -0.43 27.90
CA VAL A 515 13.56 0.11 27.34
C VAL A 515 14.22 1.12 28.28
N GLN A 516 13.43 1.82 29.11
CA GLN A 516 13.95 2.87 30.00
C GLN A 516 14.59 2.29 31.26
N THR A 517 13.98 1.26 31.82
CA THR A 517 14.40 0.61 33.07
C THR A 517 15.27 -0.62 32.84
N GLY A 518 15.20 -1.23 31.65
CA GLY A 518 15.82 -2.51 31.34
C GLY A 518 15.20 -3.70 32.07
N GLY A 519 14.03 -3.50 32.68
CA GLY A 519 13.22 -4.54 33.31
C GLY A 519 12.37 -5.29 32.28
N PHE A 520 11.92 -6.50 32.62
CA PHE A 520 11.00 -7.26 31.80
C PHE A 520 10.02 -8.05 32.65
N GLU A 521 8.88 -8.38 32.05
CA GLU A 521 7.81 -9.17 32.63
C GLU A 521 7.47 -10.33 31.69
N CYS A 522 7.32 -11.52 32.25
CA CYS A 522 6.82 -12.70 31.55
C CYS A 522 5.40 -12.97 32.03
N LYS A 523 4.53 -13.44 31.15
CA LYS A 523 3.17 -13.81 31.51
C LYS A 523 3.15 -15.00 32.47
N ASP A 524 2.49 -14.83 33.61
CA ASP A 524 2.28 -15.91 34.58
C ASP A 524 1.50 -17.08 33.96
N GLY A 525 2.05 -18.29 34.10
CA GLY A 525 1.43 -19.53 33.62
C GLY A 525 1.66 -19.86 32.14
N PHE A 526 2.40 -19.04 31.38
CA PHE A 526 2.85 -19.42 30.05
C PHE A 526 4.07 -20.34 30.14
N HIS A 527 3.93 -21.58 29.68
CA HIS A 527 5.01 -22.55 29.62
C HIS A 527 5.74 -22.43 28.28
N GLY A 528 7.08 -22.39 28.29
CA GLY A 528 7.90 -22.26 27.07
C GLY A 528 8.62 -20.91 26.88
N LEU A 529 8.51 -20.00 27.84
CA LEU A 529 9.28 -18.75 27.88
C LEU A 529 10.55 -18.92 28.72
N ALA A 530 11.71 -18.58 28.15
CA ALA A 530 12.98 -18.52 28.85
C ALA A 530 13.73 -17.23 28.49
N THR A 531 14.41 -16.63 29.47
CA THR A 531 15.15 -15.37 29.27
C THR A 531 16.60 -15.50 29.74
N GLU A 532 17.55 -15.03 28.93
CA GLU A 532 18.97 -15.05 29.24
C GLU A 532 19.59 -13.67 28.92
N LYS A 533 20.23 -13.04 29.89
CA LYS A 533 20.90 -11.74 29.68
C LYS A 533 22.40 -11.93 29.43
N ILE A 534 22.88 -11.51 28.27
CA ILE A 534 24.29 -11.61 27.87
C ILE A 534 24.76 -10.22 27.44
N GLY A 535 25.63 -9.60 28.24
CA GLY A 535 26.13 -8.25 27.96
C GLY A 535 24.99 -7.22 27.96
N ASP A 536 24.84 -6.53 26.83
CA ASP A 536 23.84 -5.48 26.63
C ASP A 536 22.54 -5.96 25.96
N SER A 537 22.45 -7.27 25.70
CA SER A 537 21.31 -7.91 25.05
C SER A 537 20.59 -8.85 26.02
N LEU A 538 19.26 -8.85 25.96
CA LEU A 538 18.38 -9.83 26.56
C LEU A 538 17.91 -10.79 25.46
N PHE A 539 18.17 -12.08 25.63
CA PHE A 539 17.67 -13.12 24.76
C PHE A 539 16.39 -13.70 25.36
N VAL A 540 15.35 -13.78 24.55
CA VAL A 540 14.05 -14.36 24.91
C VAL A 540 13.80 -15.55 23.99
N SER A 541 13.77 -16.74 24.57
CA SER A 541 13.40 -17.97 23.87
C SER A 541 11.93 -18.27 24.12
N VAL A 542 11.20 -18.53 23.04
CA VAL A 542 9.78 -18.87 23.04
C VAL A 542 9.64 -20.20 22.32
N GLU A 543 9.31 -21.25 23.07
CA GLU A 543 9.06 -22.60 22.59
C GLU A 543 7.57 -22.92 22.78
N THR A 544 6.88 -23.19 21.67
CA THR A 544 5.44 -23.46 21.64
C THR A 544 5.15 -24.69 20.79
N GLU A 545 3.91 -25.16 20.79
CA GLU A 545 3.46 -26.19 19.87
C GLU A 545 3.58 -25.80 18.39
N LYS A 546 3.65 -24.50 18.08
CA LYS A 546 3.79 -23.97 16.71
C LYS A 546 5.24 -23.80 16.26
N GLY A 547 6.23 -23.96 17.15
CA GLY A 547 7.66 -23.84 16.84
C GLY A 547 8.46 -23.07 17.89
N PHE A 548 9.74 -22.85 17.57
CA PHE A 548 10.74 -22.19 18.40
C PHE A 548 11.20 -20.87 17.79
N ASN A 549 11.33 -19.84 18.63
CA ASN A 549 11.98 -18.58 18.27
C ASN A 549 12.88 -18.09 19.40
N LYS A 550 14.07 -17.58 19.04
CA LYS A 550 14.95 -16.84 19.93
C LYS A 550 15.05 -15.40 19.47
N ILE A 551 14.66 -14.48 20.34
CA ILE A 551 14.62 -13.04 20.10
C ILE A 551 15.78 -12.39 20.86
N GLU A 552 16.60 -11.59 20.18
CA GLU A 552 17.58 -10.70 20.82
C GLU A 552 16.96 -9.31 20.96
N ILE A 553 16.92 -8.79 22.19
CA ILE A 553 16.48 -7.43 22.53
C ILE A 553 17.66 -6.66 23.13
N LYS A 554 18.13 -5.60 22.46
CA LYS A 554 19.22 -4.76 22.96
C LYS A 554 18.70 -3.72 23.97
N SER A 555 19.62 -3.13 24.75
CA SER A 555 19.31 -2.09 25.73
C SER A 555 18.58 -0.87 25.15
N ASN A 556 18.78 -0.55 23.87
CA ASN A 556 18.10 0.52 23.15
C ASN A 556 16.70 0.15 22.62
N GLY A 557 16.22 -1.07 22.90
CA GLY A 557 14.93 -1.59 22.45
C GLY A 557 14.94 -2.21 21.06
N GLU A 558 16.09 -2.25 20.36
CA GLU A 558 16.18 -2.95 19.08
C GLU A 558 15.96 -4.45 19.31
N ALA A 559 14.90 -5.00 18.71
CA ALA A 559 14.54 -6.41 18.85
C ALA A 559 14.49 -7.13 17.50
N LYS A 560 15.07 -8.33 17.43
CA LYS A 560 15.08 -9.16 16.22
C LYS A 560 15.07 -10.65 16.57
N VAL A 561 14.59 -11.48 15.67
CA VAL A 561 14.75 -12.93 15.80
C VAL A 561 16.16 -13.30 15.33
N VAL A 562 16.87 -14.09 16.13
CA VAL A 562 18.25 -14.53 15.86
C VAL A 562 18.37 -16.03 15.60
N GLU A 563 17.33 -16.79 15.95
CA GLU A 563 17.25 -18.23 15.72
C GLU A 563 15.77 -18.63 15.64
N SER A 564 15.39 -19.42 14.65
CA SER A 564 14.04 -19.96 14.47
C SER A 564 14.09 -21.31 13.76
N ASP A 565 13.18 -22.23 14.08
CA ASP A 565 13.03 -23.51 13.37
C ASP A 565 12.10 -23.42 12.14
N CYS A 566 11.75 -22.20 11.71
CA CYS A 566 10.93 -21.95 10.52
C CYS A 566 11.66 -22.34 9.22
N ARG A 567 10.99 -23.09 8.34
CA ARG A 567 11.49 -23.41 6.99
C ARG A 567 11.47 -22.14 6.13
N GLY A 568 12.62 -21.50 5.97
CA GLY A 568 12.79 -20.33 5.08
C GLY A 568 13.57 -19.15 5.67
N GLY A 569 13.83 -19.14 6.99
CA GLY A 569 14.74 -18.17 7.62
C GLY A 569 14.35 -16.69 7.51
N GLN A 570 13.13 -16.37 7.06
CA GLN A 570 12.70 -14.98 6.82
C GLN A 570 12.79 -14.10 8.08
N CYS A 571 12.60 -14.67 9.26
CA CYS A 571 12.66 -13.94 10.53
C CYS A 571 14.09 -13.63 11.01
N GLU A 572 15.11 -14.36 10.54
CA GLU A 572 16.49 -14.26 11.03
C GLU A 572 17.31 -13.12 10.37
N SER A 573 16.74 -12.43 9.38
CA SER A 573 17.43 -11.36 8.65
C SER A 573 17.45 -10.05 9.44
N SER A 574 18.60 -9.35 9.43
CA SER A 574 18.77 -8.02 10.05
C SER A 574 17.87 -6.92 9.48
N ALA A 575 17.21 -7.19 8.36
CA ALA A 575 16.19 -6.31 7.78
C ALA A 575 14.89 -6.28 8.62
N TYR A 576 14.52 -7.38 9.27
CA TYR A 576 13.28 -7.50 10.06
C TYR A 576 13.56 -7.36 11.55
N ALA A 577 13.76 -6.11 11.97
CA ALA A 577 14.02 -5.76 13.36
C ALA A 577 13.10 -4.61 13.79
N VAL A 578 12.56 -4.72 15.00
CA VAL A 578 11.87 -3.63 15.68
C VAL A 578 12.91 -2.59 16.08
N LYS A 579 12.86 -1.39 15.48
CA LYS A 579 13.81 -0.29 15.76
C LYS A 579 13.10 0.99 16.21
N ARG A 580 11.79 1.09 16.03
CA ARG A 580 10.96 2.25 16.34
C ARG A 580 9.60 1.82 16.89
N SER A 581 8.90 2.76 17.52
CA SER A 581 7.49 2.59 17.91
C SER A 581 6.62 2.25 16.69
N GLY A 582 5.77 1.24 16.82
CA GLY A 582 4.89 0.74 15.77
C GLY A 582 5.54 -0.27 14.82
N ASP A 583 6.87 -0.44 14.85
CA ASP A 583 7.51 -1.51 14.10
C ASP A 583 7.05 -2.87 14.68
N ALA A 584 6.79 -3.84 13.81
CA ALA A 584 6.44 -5.19 14.21
C ALA A 584 7.21 -6.22 13.39
N VAL A 585 7.62 -7.30 14.04
CA VAL A 585 8.14 -8.51 13.37
C VAL A 585 7.12 -9.62 13.59
N LEU A 586 6.61 -10.16 12.49
CA LEU A 586 5.65 -11.26 12.49
C LEU A 586 6.39 -12.54 12.10
N CYS A 587 6.41 -13.51 13.02
CA CYS A 587 6.99 -14.82 12.81
C CYS A 587 5.89 -15.80 12.42
N VAL A 588 5.66 -15.90 11.11
CA VAL A 588 4.79 -16.91 10.51
C VAL A 588 5.66 -18.11 10.11
N PRO A 589 5.29 -19.37 10.43
CA PRO A 589 3.99 -19.83 10.93
C PRO A 589 3.84 -19.91 12.46
N HIS A 590 4.84 -19.48 13.23
CA HIS A 590 4.87 -19.66 14.70
C HIS A 590 3.86 -18.78 15.47
N ALA A 591 3.03 -17.99 14.77
CA ALA A 591 2.02 -17.09 15.34
C ALA A 591 2.58 -16.14 16.42
N LEU A 592 3.85 -15.75 16.26
CA LEU A 592 4.55 -14.89 17.21
C LEU A 592 4.71 -13.49 16.62
N LYS A 593 4.37 -12.46 17.39
CA LYS A 593 4.48 -11.05 16.98
C LYS A 593 5.32 -10.29 18.00
N ILE A 594 6.39 -9.66 17.54
CA ILE A 594 7.24 -8.77 18.32
C ILE A 594 6.87 -7.34 17.94
N LEU A 595 6.51 -6.50 18.90
CA LEU A 595 5.98 -5.16 18.67
C LEU A 595 6.78 -4.11 19.44
N GLY A 596 7.18 -3.04 18.76
CA GLY A 596 7.76 -1.86 19.38
C GLY A 596 6.67 -0.90 19.88
N VAL A 597 6.68 -0.56 21.17
CA VAL A 597 5.66 0.28 21.79
C VAL A 597 6.25 1.62 22.21
N GLY A 598 5.58 2.72 21.84
CA GLY A 598 5.98 4.09 22.21
C GLY A 598 5.35 4.59 23.51
N GLU A 599 5.88 5.69 24.06
CA GLU A 599 5.41 6.26 25.34
C GLU A 599 3.91 6.60 25.37
N ASN A 600 3.32 6.95 24.22
CA ASN A 600 1.90 7.31 24.11
C ASN A 600 0.95 6.09 24.04
N ASP A 601 1.46 4.91 23.67
CA ASP A 601 0.63 3.71 23.48
C ASP A 601 0.42 2.93 24.79
N ARG A 602 1.32 3.09 25.77
CA ARG A 602 1.20 2.48 27.11
C ARG A 602 0.02 3.01 27.95
N GLN A 603 -0.49 4.20 27.65
CA GLN A 603 -1.60 4.81 28.39
C GLN A 603 -2.99 4.38 27.88
N GLY A 604 -3.06 3.64 26.78
CA GLY A 604 -4.32 3.24 26.15
C GLY A 604 -5.05 2.06 26.83
N GLU A 605 -4.37 1.24 27.62
CA GLU A 605 -4.97 0.02 28.20
C GLU A 605 -5.76 0.23 29.52
N GLU A 606 -5.76 1.43 30.12
CA GLU A 606 -6.57 1.72 31.32
C GLU A 606 -7.85 2.52 31.07
N THR A 607 -8.16 2.90 29.83
CA THR A 607 -9.44 3.56 29.53
C THR A 607 -10.02 3.17 28.17
N LEU A 608 -11.08 2.36 28.26
CA LEU A 608 -12.10 1.95 27.28
C LEU A 608 -11.82 0.70 26.43
#